data_AF-A0A955SMM8-F1
#
_entry.id   AF-A0A955SMM8-F1
#
_cell.length_a   1.000
_cell.length_b   1.000
_cell.length_c   1.000
_cell.angle_alpha   90.00
_cell.angle_beta   90.00
_cell.angle_gamma   90.00
#
_symmetry.space_group_name_H-M   'P 1'
#
loop_
_entity.id
_entity.type
_entity.pdbx_description
1 polymer ?
#
loop_
_entity_poly.entity_id
_entity_poly.type
_entity_poly.pdbx_seq_one_letter_code
_entity_poly.pdbx_strand_id
1 'polypeptide(L)' 'MKVYLDTCCLCRLFDDHSQLRIFAESEAIVRVLDRIGKRELEWVSSGVLEYEIRKTRDEDLKNNLLWLL' A
#
# COMPACT_ATOMS: atom_id res chain seq x y z
N MET A 1 -9.76 15.49 0.74
CA MET A 1 -10.09 14.63 -0.42
C MET A 1 -9.88 13.19 0.01
N LYS A 2 -10.79 12.28 -0.35
CA LYS A 2 -10.68 10.86 0.01
C LYS A 2 -9.88 10.10 -1.04
N VAL A 3 -9.01 9.20 -0.60
CA VAL A 3 -8.20 8.34 -1.47
C VAL A 3 -8.35 6.88 -1.04
N TYR A 4 -8.49 6.00 -2.01
CA TYR A 4 -8.51 4.56 -1.83
C TYR A 4 -7.24 3.99 -2.45
N LEU A 5 -6.53 3.15 -1.70
CA LEU A 5 -5.35 2.44 -2.17
C LEU A 5 -5.74 1.00 -2.43
N ASP A 6 -5.51 0.54 -3.65
CA ASP A 6 -5.72 -0.86 -4.03
C ASP A 6 -4.62 -1.75 -3.41
N THR A 7 -4.90 -3.04 -3.24
CA THR A 7 -3.97 -4.03 -2.70
C THR A 7 -2.64 -4.00 -3.45
N CYS A 8 -2.70 -3.92 -4.79
CA CYS A 8 -1.51 -3.88 -5.62
C CYS A 8 -0.65 -2.62 -5.40
N CYS A 9 -1.27 -1.47 -5.07
CA CYS A 9 -0.54 -0.25 -4.74
C CYS A 9 0.25 -0.43 -3.45
N LEU A 10 -0.35 -1.07 -2.43
CA LEU A 10 0.33 -1.34 -1.17
C LEU A 10 1.46 -2.36 -1.33
N CYS A 11 1.27 -3.39 -2.18
CA CYS A 11 2.32 -4.36 -2.47
C CYS A 11 3.60 -3.73 -3.04
N ARG A 12 3.51 -2.63 -3.80
CA ARG A 12 4.69 -1.95 -4.35
C ARG A 12 5.72 -1.56 -3.30
N LEU A 13 5.27 -1.17 -2.11
CA LEU A 13 6.14 -0.80 -0.99
C LEU A 13 7.13 -1.91 -0.60
N PHE A 14 6.79 -3.17 -0.89
CA PHE A 14 7.54 -4.35 -0.48
C PHE A 14 8.08 -5.18 -1.66
N ASP A 15 7.79 -4.77 -2.89
CA ASP A 15 8.36 -5.41 -4.08
C ASP A 15 9.90 -5.23 -4.15
N ASP A 16 10.56 -6.02 -4.99
CA ASP A 16 11.96 -5.77 -5.35
C ASP A 16 12.10 -4.47 -6.16
N HIS A 17 12.82 -3.50 -5.60
CA HIS A 17 13.05 -2.19 -6.21
C HIS A 17 14.27 -2.16 -7.15
N SER A 18 14.84 -3.32 -7.53
CA SER A 18 15.91 -3.41 -8.52
C SER A 18 15.55 -2.78 -9.88
N GLN A 19 14.26 -2.79 -10.24
CA GLN A 19 13.75 -2.13 -11.42
C GLN A 19 13.32 -0.69 -11.11
N LEU A 20 13.86 0.28 -11.85
CA LEU A 20 13.58 1.71 -11.68
C LEU A 20 12.07 2.03 -11.69
N ARG A 21 11.29 1.33 -12.52
CA ARG A 21 9.84 1.52 -12.57
C ARG A 21 9.18 1.18 -11.24
N ILE A 22 9.52 0.03 -10.65
CA ILE A 22 8.94 -0.42 -9.39
C ILE A 22 9.36 0.55 -8.28
N PHE A 23 10.64 0.92 -8.21
CA PHE A 23 11.13 1.93 -7.28
C PHE A 23 10.34 3.25 -7.36
N ALA A 24 10.12 3.76 -8.58
CA ALA A 24 9.37 5.01 -8.78
C ALA A 24 7.88 4.88 -8.39
N GLU A 25 7.25 3.75 -8.69
CA GLU A 25 5.87 3.45 -8.25
C GLU A 25 5.79 3.42 -6.72
N SER A 26 6.73 2.76 -6.03
CA SER A 26 6.82 2.69 -4.57
C SER A 26 7.01 4.06 -3.93
N GLU A 27 7.93 4.87 -4.46
CA GLU A 27 8.15 6.25 -4.00
C GLU A 27 6.90 7.12 -4.15
N ALA A 28 6.11 6.91 -5.21
CA ALA A 28 4.84 7.63 -5.36
C ALA A 28 3.85 7.24 -4.26
N ILE A 29 3.76 5.96 -3.88
CA ILE A 29 2.89 5.50 -2.78
C ILE A 29 3.39 6.05 -1.44
N VAL A 30 4.70 6.05 -1.19
CA VAL A 30 5.28 6.66 0.03
C VAL A 30 4.87 8.13 0.16
N ARG A 31 4.92 8.90 -0.94
CA ARG A 31 4.47 10.31 -0.93
C ARG A 31 2.97 10.46 -0.67
N VAL A 32 2.14 9.54 -1.19
CA VAL A 32 0.70 9.53 -0.88
C VAL A 32 0.48 9.26 0.61
N LEU A 33 1.19 8.28 1.18
CA LEU A 33 1.11 7.95 2.61
C LEU A 33 1.61 9.10 3.50
N ASP A 34 2.68 9.79 3.13
CA ASP A 34 3.15 11.00 3.84
C ASP A 34 2.06 12.09 3.89
N ARG A 35 1.36 12.31 2.77
CA ARG A 35 0.24 13.27 2.72
C ARG A 35 -0.98 12.82 3.53
N ILE A 36 -1.23 11.51 3.63
CA ILE A 36 -2.22 10.94 4.55
C ILE A 36 -1.80 11.21 6.00
N GLY A 37 -0.54 10.96 6.36
CA GLY A 37 0.02 11.24 7.69
C GLY A 37 -0.07 12.72 8.08
N LYS A 38 0.09 13.62 7.10
CA LYS A 38 -0.09 15.09 7.24
C LYS A 38 -1.56 15.53 7.27
N ARG A 39 -2.51 14.60 7.17
CA ARG A 39 -3.97 14.84 7.13
C ARG A 39 -4.44 15.69 5.92
N GLU A 40 -3.65 15.75 4.86
CA GLU A 40 -4.06 16.39 3.60
C GLU A 40 -5.00 15.49 2.78
N LEU A 41 -4.83 14.18 2.94
CA LEU A 41 -5.64 13.14 2.33
C LEU A 41 -6.28 12.29 3.43
N GLU A 42 -7.52 11.89 3.21
CA GLU A 42 -8.22 10.93 4.06
C GLU A 42 -8.14 9.56 3.38
N TRP A 43 -7.43 8.61 3.99
CA TRP A 43 -7.37 7.25 3.49
C TRP A 43 -8.65 6.51 3.86
N VAL A 44 -9.35 6.00 2.85
CA VAL A 44 -10.48 5.09 3.02
C VAL A 44 -10.07 3.67 2.60
N SER A 45 -10.48 2.69 3.38
CA SER A 45 -10.28 1.27 3.12
C SER A 45 -11.63 0.54 3.01
N SER A 46 -11.60 -0.73 2.61
CA SER A 46 -12.79 -1.58 2.55
C SER A 46 -12.49 -2.98 3.09
N GLY A 47 -13.53 -3.72 3.49
CA GLY A 47 -13.37 -5.13 3.85
C GLY A 47 -12.89 -6.01 2.68
N VAL A 48 -13.06 -5.56 1.44
CA VAL A 48 -12.53 -6.25 0.24
C VAL A 48 -11.01 -6.14 0.18
N LEU A 49 -10.45 -4.96 0.50
CA LEU A 49 -8.99 -4.76 0.60
C LEU A 49 -8.37 -5.71 1.62
N GLU A 50 -8.96 -5.77 2.82
CA GLU A 50 -8.48 -6.68 3.87
C GLU A 50 -8.58 -8.15 3.43
N TYR A 51 -9.68 -8.54 2.78
CA TYR A 51 -9.86 -9.88 2.24
C TYR A 51 -8.80 -10.26 1.20
N GLU A 52 -8.48 -9.35 0.28
CA GLU A 52 -7.44 -9.56 -0.74
C GLU A 52 -6.05 -9.71 -0.10
N ILE A 53 -5.69 -8.82 0.84
CA ILE A 53 -4.43 -8.90 1.59
C ILE A 53 -4.32 -10.24 2.32
N ARG A 54 -5.40 -10.70 2.96
CA ARG A 54 -5.43 -12.00 3.66
C ARG A 54 -5.20 -13.21 2.74
N LYS A 55 -5.40 -13.06 1.42
CA LYS A 55 -5.10 -14.10 0.42
C LYS A 55 -3.69 -14.07 -0.15
N THR A 56 -2.87 -13.09 0.25
CA THR A 56 -1.45 -13.07 -0.08
C THR A 56 -0.76 -14.33 0.47
N ARG A 57 -0.02 -15.03 -0.40
CA ARG A 57 0.64 -16.31 -0.08
C ARG A 57 1.87 -16.15 0.81
N ASP A 58 2.58 -15.04 0.61
CA ASP A 58 3.74 -14.69 1.41
C ASP A 58 3.26 -14.12 2.75
N GLU A 59 3.59 -14.83 3.84
CA GLU A 59 3.14 -14.49 5.18
C GLU A 59 3.76 -13.18 5.70
N ASP A 60 5.03 -12.91 5.36
CA ASP A 60 5.72 -11.69 5.79
C ASP A 60 5.13 -10.48 5.08
N LEU A 61 4.94 -10.58 3.76
CA LEU A 61 4.27 -9.54 2.98
C LEU A 61 2.85 -9.29 3.50
N LYS A 62 2.08 -10.36 3.76
CA LYS A 62 0.72 -10.24 4.30
C LYS A 62 0.71 -9.51 5.64
N ASN A 63 1.60 -9.86 6.57
CA ASN A 63 1.68 -9.21 7.87
C ASN A 63 2.07 -7.73 7.75
N ASN A 64 3.01 -7.41 6.86
CA ASN A 64 3.41 -6.03 6.58
C ASN A 64 2.24 -5.21 6.00
N LEU A 65 1.45 -5.79 5.09
CA LEU A 65 0.28 -5.13 4.51
C LEU A 65 -0.85 -4.92 5.53
N LEU A 66 -1.12 -5.93 6.38
CA LEU A 66 -2.12 -5.82 7.45
C LEU A 66 -1.72 -4.79 8.51
N TRP A 67 -0.42 -4.59 8.73
CA TRP A 67 0.07 -3.57 9.67
C TRP A 67 -0.19 -2.13 9.20
N LEU A 68 -0.37 -1.93 7.89
CA LEU A 68 -0.70 -0.61 7.34
C LEU A 68 -2.17 -0.24 7.53
N LEU A 69 -3.07 -1.21 7.70
CA LEU A 69 -4.52 -1.00 7.87
C LEU A 69 -4.89 -0.77 9.34
#